data_AF-A0A538PXZ1-F1
#
_entry.id   AF-A0A538PXZ1-F1
#
_cell.length_a   1.000
_cell.length_b   1.000
_cell.length_c   1.000
_cell.angle_alpha   90.00
_cell.angle_beta   90.00
_cell.angle_gamma   90.00
#
_symmetry.space_group_name_H-M   'P 1'
#
loop_
_entity.id
_entity.type
_entity.pdbx_description
1 polymer ?
#
loop_
_entity_poly.entity_id
_entity_poly.type
_entity_poly.pdbx_seq_one_letter_code
_entity_poly.pdbx_strand_id
1 'polypeptide(L)' 'MRCPTCRGPVVRDPARPSKLFPFCSERCHLVDLGRWLGEEFRIPGPPADVVVQAPDED' A
#
# COMPACT_ATOMS: atom_id res chain seq x y z
N MET A 1 -2.14 -7.33 17.13
CA MET A 1 -2.06 -7.01 15.68
C MET A 1 -0.60 -6.87 15.30
N ARG A 2 -0.21 -7.31 14.09
CA ARG A 2 1.16 -7.17 13.56
C ARG A 2 1.20 -6.06 12.52
N CYS A 3 2.28 -5.29 12.50
CA CYS A 3 2.50 -4.25 11.50
C CYS A 3 2.64 -4.91 10.12
N PRO A 4 1.90 -4.47 9.08
CA PRO A 4 1.96 -5.07 7.75
C PRO A 4 3.34 -4.89 7.10
N THR A 5 4.06 -3.82 7.43
CA THR A 5 5.36 -3.49 6.82
C THR A 5 6.52 -4.32 7.38
N CYS A 6 6.62 -4.45 8.70
CA CYS A 6 7.79 -5.07 9.37
C CYS A 6 7.45 -6.29 10.25
N ARG A 7 6.17 -6.65 10.38
CA ARG A 7 5.65 -7.75 11.21
C ARG A 7 5.86 -7.60 12.72
N GLY A 8 6.41 -6.48 13.17
CA GLY A 8 6.55 -6.12 14.58
C GLY A 8 5.20 -5.88 15.29
N PRO A 9 5.20 -5.82 16.64
CA PRO A 9 3.98 -5.57 17.41
C PRO A 9 3.44 -4.15 17.19
N VAL A 10 2.11 -4.04 17.08
CA VAL A 10 1.41 -2.74 17.06
C VAL A 10 0.84 -2.49 18.45
N VAL A 11 1.29 -1.41 19.10
CA VAL A 11 0.77 -0.97 20.40
C VAL A 11 -0.53 -0.20 20.15
N ARG A 12 -1.63 -0.65 20.75
CA ARG A 12 -2.89 0.10 20.82
C ARG A 12 -2.80 1.02 22.05
N ASP A 13 -2.54 2.28 21.80
CA ASP A 13 -2.45 3.33 22.82
C ASP A 13 -3.30 4.53 22.34
N PRO A 14 -4.31 4.97 23.12
CA PRO A 14 -5.11 6.15 22.80
C PRO A 14 -4.31 7.45 22.64
N ALA A 15 -3.14 7.56 23.26
CA ALA A 15 -2.27 8.73 23.12
C ALA A 15 -1.52 8.77 21.78
N ARG A 16 -1.48 7.63 21.07
CA ARG A 16 -0.75 7.50 19.81
C ARG A 16 -1.61 8.02 18.64
N PRO A 17 -1.03 8.73 17.66
CA PRO A 17 -1.78 9.21 16.51
C PRO A 17 -2.52 8.07 15.79
N SER A 18 -3.83 8.21 15.65
CA SER A 18 -4.69 7.23 14.97
C SER A 18 -4.24 6.96 13.53
N LYS A 19 -3.69 7.98 12.85
CA LYS A 19 -3.13 7.89 11.49
C LYS A 19 -2.02 6.84 11.34
N LEU A 20 -1.37 6.45 12.43
CA LEU A 20 -0.31 5.45 12.39
C LEU A 20 -0.85 4.02 12.49
N PHE A 21 -2.10 3.80 12.86
CA PHE A 21 -2.68 2.47 12.86
C PHE A 21 -3.01 2.07 11.40
N PRO A 22 -2.64 0.87 10.91
CA PRO A 22 -2.18 -0.33 11.62
C PRO A 22 -0.65 -0.53 11.69
N PHE A 23 0.16 0.50 11.51
CA PHE A 23 1.63 0.43 11.49
C PHE A 23 2.24 0.55 12.88
N CYS A 24 3.46 0.02 13.09
CA CYS A 24 4.17 0.17 14.36
C CYS A 24 4.89 1.51 14.51
N SER A 25 5.11 2.26 13.43
CA SER A 25 5.80 3.57 13.43
C SER A 25 5.47 4.37 12.16
N GLU A 26 5.79 5.67 12.17
CA GLU A 26 5.71 6.53 10.98
C GLU A 26 6.59 6.04 9.83
N ARG A 27 7.80 5.54 10.13
CA ARG A 27 8.66 4.90 9.12
C ARG A 27 7.93 3.77 8.39
N CYS A 28 7.24 2.89 9.11
CA CYS A 28 6.53 1.77 8.49
C CYS A 28 5.36 2.23 7.63
N HIS A 29 4.63 3.26 8.07
CA HIS A 29 3.57 3.89 7.28
C HIS A 29 4.11 4.47 5.96
N LEU A 30 5.22 5.21 6.01
CA LEU A 30 5.84 5.80 4.81
C LEU A 30 6.42 4.75 3.86
N VAL A 31 7.01 3.68 4.38
CA VAL A 31 7.51 2.58 3.54
C VAL A 31 6.36 1.87 2.82
N ASP A 32 5.25 1.62 3.51
CA ASP A 32 4.07 1.01 2.90
C ASP A 32 3.52 1.90 1.78
N LEU A 33 3.37 3.20 2.05
CA LEU A 33 2.97 4.18 1.05
C LEU A 33 3.92 4.19 -0.16
N GLY A 34 5.23 4.13 0.08
CA GLY A 34 6.22 4.05 -1.00
C GLY A 34 6.03 2.81 -1.88
N ARG A 35 5.73 1.64 -1.29
CA ARG A 35 5.45 0.40 -2.04
C ARG A 35 4.18 0.50 -2.89
N TRP A 36 3.15 1.20 -2.39
CA TRP A 36 1.95 1.48 -3.17
C TRP A 36 2.25 2.37 -4.37
N LEU A 37 2.95 3.49 -4.15
CA LEU A 37 3.33 4.42 -5.22
C LEU A 37 4.31 3.79 -6.22
N GLY A 38 5.13 2.84 -5.78
CA GLY A 38 6.04 2.06 -6.61
C GLY A 38 5.42 0.84 -7.29
N GLU A 39 4.09 0.68 -7.20
CA GLU A 39 3.35 -0.44 -7.81
C GLU A 39 3.87 -1.84 -7.40
N GLU A 40 4.49 -1.96 -6.22
CA GLU A 40 5.03 -3.22 -5.72
C GLU A 40 3.92 -4.18 -5.26
N PHE A 41 2.78 -3.64 -4.82
CA PHE A 41 1.60 -4.43 -4.47
C PHE A 41 0.82 -4.79 -5.73
N ARG A 42 0.86 -6.07 -6.09
CA ARG A 42 0.17 -6.61 -7.26
C ARG A 42 -0.52 -7.93 -6.96
N ILE A 43 -1.68 -8.13 -7.56
CA ILE A 43 -2.39 -9.41 -7.53
C ILE A 43 -2.00 -10.17 -8.80
N PRO A 44 -1.43 -11.38 -8.71
CA PRO A 44 -1.13 -12.19 -9.88
C PRO A 44 -2.40 -12.46 -10.69
N GLY A 45 -2.32 -12.28 -12.01
CA GLY A 45 -3.42 -12.53 -12.93
C GLY A 45 -2.90 -12.86 -14.33
N PRO A 46 -3.78 -13.33 -15.24
CA PRO A 46 -3.43 -13.42 -16.65
C PRO A 46 -3.02 -12.03 -17.18
N PRO A 47 -2.25 -11.96 -18.27
CA PRO A 47 -1.97 -10.69 -18.94
C PRO A 47 -3.28 -9.94 -19.18
N ALA A 48 -3.28 -8.63 -18.91
CA ALA A 48 -4.42 -7.81 -19.26
C ALA A 48 -4.61 -7.85 -20.78
N ASP A 49 -5.84 -8.05 -21.25
CA ASP A 49 -6.16 -7.86 -22.66
C ASP A 49 -5.90 -6.39 -23.00
N VAL A 50 -4.89 -6.13 -23.83
CA VAL A 50 -4.56 -4.77 -24.26
C VAL A 50 -5.64 -4.34 -25.25
N VAL A 51 -6.68 -3.67 -24.75
CA VAL A 51 -7.61 -2.94 -25.61
C VAL A 51 -6.82 -1.75 -26.14
N VAL A 52 -6.32 -1.87 -27.38
CA VAL A 52 -5.77 -0.73 -28.10
C VAL A 52 -6.92 0.23 -28.32
N GLN A 53 -6.98 1.31 -27.54
CA GLN A 53 -7.87 2.43 -27.84
C GLN A 53 -7.42 2.98 -29.19
N ALA A 54 -8.26 2.81 -30.21
CA ALA A 54 -8.06 3.51 -31.46
C ALA A 54 -7.99 5.01 -31.16
N PRO A 55 -7.07 5.77 -31.79
CA PRO A 55 -7.06 7.22 -31.63
C PRO A 55 -8.43 7.78 -32.00
N ASP A 56 -8.94 8.71 -31.19
CA ASP A 56 -10.16 9.45 -31.50
C ASP A 56 -9.96 10.14 -32.87
N GLU A 57 -10.77 9.75 -33.86
CA GLU A 57 -10.82 10.45 -35.16
C GLU A 57 -11.62 11.75 -34.98
N ASP A 58 -11.02 12.89 -35.36
CA ASP A 58 -11.59 14.25 -35.31
C ASP A 58 -12.92 14.40 -36.06
#